data_AF-A0A1W1B9I6-F1
#
_entry.id   AF-A0A1W1B9I6-F1
#
_cell.length_a   1.000
_cell.length_b   1.000
_cell.length_c   1.000
_cell.angle_alpha   90.00
_cell.angle_beta   90.00
_cell.angle_gamma   90.00
#
_symmetry.space_group_name_H-M   'P 1'
#
loop_
_entity.id
_entity.type
_entity.pdbx_description
1 polymer ?
#
loop_
_entity_poly.entity_id
_entity_poly.type
_entity_poly.pdbx_seq_one_letter_code
_entity_poly.pdbx_strand_id
1 'polypeptide(L)'
;MKKILILSSLIVASTLFIGCGGGGGGGGGGGVAPVPPPEPEPFSMLYLDNIDGVGMAGVPYYCPSGDGFTDENGGFLFYDGENCSFDLTGFNGSIVYDDYLFIDYNDGSGVDGLGYDCISGTSGFTDINGNFDYDIDDECTFYL
;
A
#
# COMPACT_ATOMS: atom_id res chain seq x y z
N MET A 1 -38.52 -9.50 -6.82
CA MET A 1 -38.91 -9.33 -8.24
C MET A 1 -37.79 -9.87 -9.10
N LYS A 2 -38.06 -10.82 -10.00
CA LYS A 2 -37.07 -11.39 -10.92
C LYS A 2 -36.88 -10.46 -12.11
N LYS A 3 -35.64 -10.07 -12.41
CA LYS A 3 -35.24 -9.65 -13.76
C LYS A 3 -33.86 -10.21 -14.09
N ILE A 4 -33.90 -11.16 -15.02
CA ILE A 4 -32.81 -11.73 -15.82
C ILE A 4 -32.42 -10.71 -16.90
N LEU A 5 -31.24 -10.90 -17.53
CA LEU A 5 -30.77 -10.49 -18.89
C LEU A 5 -29.49 -9.65 -18.79
N ILE A 6 -28.42 -9.73 -19.61
CA ILE A 6 -27.97 -10.48 -20.81
C ILE A 6 -26.44 -10.15 -20.89
N LEU A 7 -25.52 -11.11 -20.97
CA LEU A 7 -24.85 -11.65 -22.18
C LEU A 7 -24.02 -10.65 -23.04
N SER A 8 -22.75 -11.02 -23.23
CA SER A 8 -21.87 -10.79 -24.41
C SER A 8 -21.07 -9.48 -24.52
N SER A 9 -19.74 -9.55 -24.50
CA SER A 9 -18.97 -9.37 -25.75
C SER A 9 -17.50 -9.82 -25.60
N LEU A 10 -17.08 -10.62 -26.57
CA LEU A 10 -15.77 -11.21 -26.79
C LEU A 10 -15.03 -10.31 -27.79
N ILE A 11 -13.83 -9.79 -27.48
CA ILE A 11 -12.94 -9.23 -28.50
C ILE A 11 -11.50 -9.72 -28.25
N VAL A 12 -11.08 -10.63 -29.13
CA VAL A 12 -9.71 -11.10 -29.32
C VAL A 12 -8.98 -10.11 -30.22
N ALA A 13 -7.81 -9.63 -29.81
CA ALA A 13 -6.88 -8.92 -30.71
C ALA A 13 -5.46 -9.41 -30.43
N SER A 14 -5.04 -10.41 -31.22
CA SER A 14 -3.68 -10.93 -31.25
C SER A 14 -2.86 -10.13 -32.26
N THR A 15 -1.84 -9.41 -31.81
CA THR A 15 -0.83 -8.81 -32.69
C THR A 15 0.55 -9.38 -32.37
N LEU A 16 0.98 -10.33 -33.20
CA LEU A 16 2.37 -10.75 -33.30
C LEU A 16 3.18 -9.64 -33.99
N PHE A 17 4.20 -9.13 -33.32
CA PHE A 17 5.29 -8.41 -33.97
C PHE A 17 6.57 -9.27 -33.92
N ILE A 18 6.89 -9.89 -35.06
CA ILE A 18 8.19 -10.54 -35.29
C ILE A 18 9.08 -9.47 -35.93
N GLY A 19 9.95 -8.86 -35.11
CA GLY A 19 11.04 -7.99 -35.56
C GLY A 19 12.33 -8.80 -35.69
N CYS A 20 12.71 -9.13 -36.93
CA CYS A 20 14.00 -9.69 -37.29
C CYS A 20 14.90 -8.56 -37.84
N GLY A 21 16.10 -8.41 -37.29
CA GLY A 21 17.17 -7.54 -37.80
C GLY A 21 18.31 -7.57 -36.79
N GLY A 22 19.41 -8.31 -37.04
CA GLY A 22 20.52 -7.89 -37.89
C GLY A 22 21.43 -6.99 -37.05
N GLY A 23 22.54 -7.46 -36.48
CA GLY A 23 23.74 -7.92 -37.18
C GLY A 23 24.80 -6.81 -37.09
N GLY A 24 25.97 -7.09 -36.51
CA GLY A 24 27.11 -6.17 -36.54
C GLY A 24 28.06 -6.32 -35.36
N GLY A 25 29.19 -7.01 -35.60
CA GLY A 25 30.28 -7.14 -34.66
C GLY A 25 31.12 -5.86 -34.54
N GLY A 26 31.84 -5.76 -33.41
CA GLY A 26 32.84 -4.73 -33.16
C GLY A 26 33.53 -5.02 -31.85
N GLY A 27 34.69 -5.67 -31.91
CA GLY A 27 35.58 -5.84 -30.77
C GLY A 27 36.19 -4.51 -30.35
N GLY A 28 36.46 -4.36 -29.05
CA GLY A 28 37.21 -3.21 -28.54
C GLY A 28 37.15 -3.09 -27.03
N GLY A 29 38.29 -3.37 -26.39
CA GLY A 29 38.63 -2.86 -25.06
C GLY A 29 37.96 -3.57 -23.89
N GLY A 30 38.72 -4.38 -23.15
CA GLY A 30 38.35 -4.89 -21.83
C GLY A 30 38.29 -3.77 -20.79
N GLY A 31 37.38 -2.82 -20.97
CA GLY A 31 36.86 -2.01 -19.88
C GLY A 31 36.04 -2.92 -18.98
N VAL A 32 36.17 -2.74 -17.67
CA VAL A 32 35.30 -3.40 -16.70
C VAL A 32 33.85 -3.11 -17.11
N ALA A 33 33.02 -4.16 -17.27
CA ALA A 33 31.62 -3.98 -17.61
C ALA A 33 31.00 -2.97 -16.62
N PRO A 34 30.18 -2.01 -17.08
CA PRO A 34 29.47 -1.12 -16.17
C PRO A 34 28.78 -1.98 -15.11
N VAL A 35 28.97 -1.63 -13.84
CA VAL A 35 28.21 -2.26 -12.77
C VAL A 35 26.74 -2.05 -13.12
N PRO A 36 25.91 -3.11 -13.18
CA PRO A 36 24.49 -2.94 -13.44
C PRO A 36 23.90 -1.98 -12.39
N PRO A 37 22.93 -1.13 -12.78
CA PRO A 37 22.25 -0.30 -11.80
C PRO A 37 21.69 -1.19 -10.68
N PRO A 38 21.70 -0.72 -9.42
CA PRO A 38 21.10 -1.45 -8.32
C PRO A 38 19.64 -1.78 -8.68
N GLU A 39 19.23 -3.02 -8.39
CA GLU A 39 17.84 -3.43 -8.54
C GLU A 39 16.99 -2.55 -7.60
N PRO A 40 15.82 -2.05 -8.03
CA PRO A 40 14.95 -1.30 -7.15
C PRO A 40 14.62 -2.15 -5.93
N GLU A 41 14.73 -1.58 -4.73
CA GLU A 41 14.25 -2.23 -3.50
C GLU A 41 12.76 -2.57 -3.70
N PRO A 42 12.30 -3.77 -3.30
CA PRO A 42 10.90 -4.13 -3.42
C PRO A 42 10.05 -3.25 -2.50
N PHE A 43 8.90 -2.78 -3.01
CA PHE A 43 7.88 -2.17 -2.17
C PHE A 43 7.15 -3.25 -1.36
N SER A 44 6.83 -2.93 -0.11
CA SER A 44 5.95 -3.71 0.76
C SER A 44 4.52 -3.15 0.68
N MET A 45 3.55 -4.00 1.04
CA MET A 45 2.13 -3.64 1.05
C MET A 45 1.47 -4.13 2.33
N LEU A 46 0.75 -3.21 2.98
CA LEU A 46 -0.12 -3.46 4.12
C LEU A 46 -1.49 -2.85 3.83
N TYR A 47 -2.46 -3.14 4.70
CA TYR A 47 -3.86 -2.78 4.53
C TYR A 47 -4.36 -2.05 5.76
N LEU A 48 -5.08 -0.95 5.55
CA LEU A 48 -5.78 -0.21 6.59
C LEU A 48 -7.26 -0.59 6.55
N ASP A 49 -7.73 -1.30 7.56
CA ASP A 49 -9.09 -1.86 7.59
C ASP A 49 -9.83 -1.41 8.87
N ASN A 50 -11.15 -1.52 8.88
CA ASN A 50 -11.97 -1.31 10.08
C ASN A 50 -12.24 -2.61 10.85
N ILE A 51 -13.00 -2.51 11.95
CA ILE A 51 -13.37 -3.65 12.80
C ILE A 51 -14.13 -4.79 12.10
N ASP A 52 -14.77 -4.51 10.96
CA ASP A 52 -15.48 -5.51 10.14
C ASP A 52 -14.55 -6.16 9.08
N GLY A 53 -13.26 -5.80 9.06
CA GLY A 53 -12.29 -6.23 8.04
C GLY A 53 -12.57 -5.62 6.67
N VAL A 54 -13.20 -4.44 6.63
CA VAL A 54 -13.46 -3.69 5.40
C VAL A 54 -12.35 -2.66 5.23
N GLY A 55 -11.64 -2.75 4.11
CA GLY A 55 -10.59 -1.81 3.74
C GLY A 55 -11.05 -0.37 3.64
N MET A 56 -10.29 0.52 4.26
CA MET A 56 -10.52 1.95 4.29
C MET A 56 -9.92 2.58 3.04
N ALA A 57 -10.73 2.69 1.99
CA ALA A 57 -10.31 3.26 0.72
C ALA A 57 -10.24 4.79 0.73
N GLY A 58 -9.29 5.34 -0.02
CA GLY A 58 -9.18 6.79 -0.23
C GLY A 58 -8.60 7.56 0.96
N VAL A 59 -7.96 6.87 1.91
CA VAL A 59 -7.24 7.49 3.03
C VAL A 59 -5.92 8.04 2.50
N PRO A 60 -5.67 9.36 2.57
CA PRO A 60 -4.41 9.93 2.15
C PRO A 60 -3.26 9.44 3.03
N TYR A 61 -2.13 9.09 2.42
CA TYR A 61 -0.92 8.74 3.15
C TYR A 61 0.33 9.36 2.50
N TYR A 62 1.34 9.60 3.33
CA TYR A 62 2.59 10.27 2.96
C TYR A 62 3.78 9.49 3.51
N CYS A 63 4.61 8.94 2.62
CA CYS A 63 5.89 8.33 2.95
C CYS A 63 7.04 9.14 2.30
N PRO A 64 8.28 9.09 2.81
CA PRO A 64 9.45 9.73 2.20
C PRO A 64 9.68 9.33 0.73
N SER A 65 9.37 8.08 0.40
CA SER A 65 9.48 7.53 -0.95
C SER A 65 8.31 7.87 -1.89
N GLY A 66 7.18 8.32 -1.35
CA GLY A 66 6.00 8.68 -2.14
C GLY A 66 4.73 8.88 -1.30
N ASP A 67 3.83 9.69 -1.84
CA ASP A 67 2.49 9.95 -1.31
C ASP A 67 1.40 9.31 -2.18
N GLY A 68 0.23 9.05 -1.58
CA GLY A 68 -0.87 8.39 -2.25
C GLY A 68 -2.16 8.35 -1.46
N PHE A 69 -3.05 7.47 -1.90
CA PHE A 69 -4.29 7.13 -1.22
C PHE A 69 -4.39 5.62 -1.12
N THR A 70 -4.93 5.10 -0.03
CA THR A 70 -5.24 3.67 0.10
C THR A 70 -6.20 3.24 -1.01
N ASP A 71 -6.01 2.02 -1.53
CA ASP A 71 -6.84 1.46 -2.60
C ASP A 71 -8.22 0.98 -2.12
N GLU A 72 -9.02 0.36 -3.01
CA GLU A 72 -10.38 -0.13 -2.67
C GLU A 72 -10.41 -1.17 -1.55
N ASN A 73 -9.29 -1.82 -1.25
CA ASN A 73 -9.13 -2.78 -0.16
C ASN A 73 -8.37 -2.18 1.03
N GLY A 74 -8.13 -0.87 1.08
CA GLY A 74 -7.33 -0.25 2.14
C GLY A 74 -5.82 -0.41 1.94
N GLY A 75 -5.37 -0.96 0.81
CA GLY A 75 -3.96 -1.25 0.56
C GLY A 75 -3.13 0.01 0.31
N PHE A 76 -1.94 0.07 0.90
CA PHE A 76 -0.95 1.14 0.67
C PHE A 76 0.46 0.57 0.46
N LEU A 77 1.26 1.27 -0.34
CA LEU A 77 2.62 0.89 -0.69
C LEU A 77 3.64 1.72 0.08
N PHE A 78 4.69 1.06 0.61
CA PHE A 78 5.79 1.70 1.33
C PHE A 78 7.10 0.92 1.13
N TYR A 79 8.22 1.50 1.58
CA TYR A 79 9.49 0.80 1.71
C TYR A 79 9.78 0.51 3.18
N ASP A 80 10.29 -0.69 3.47
CA ASP A 80 10.66 -1.09 4.83
C ASP A 80 11.65 -0.10 5.46
N GLY A 81 11.43 0.28 6.71
CA GLY A 81 12.24 1.25 7.44
C GLY A 81 11.84 2.72 7.25
N GLU A 82 10.78 3.01 6.49
CA GLU A 82 10.25 4.36 6.33
C GLU A 82 9.08 4.67 7.26
N ASN A 83 8.91 5.94 7.57
CA ASN A 83 7.77 6.41 8.34
C ASN A 83 6.68 6.87 7.39
N CYS A 84 5.46 6.36 7.54
CA CYS A 84 4.33 6.79 6.73
C CYS A 84 3.25 7.43 7.60
N SER A 85 2.82 8.63 7.22
CA SER A 85 1.78 9.41 7.91
C SER A 85 0.45 9.26 7.18
N PHE A 86 -0.63 8.97 7.91
CA PHE A 86 -1.99 8.82 7.40
C PHE A 86 -2.85 9.98 7.88
N ASP A 87 -3.58 10.61 6.96
CA ASP A 87 -4.57 11.63 7.26
C ASP A 87 -5.92 10.96 7.55
N LEU A 88 -6.27 10.89 8.84
CA LEU A 88 -7.52 10.31 9.34
C LEU A 88 -8.59 11.40 9.55
N THR A 89 -8.51 12.52 8.83
CA THR A 89 -9.59 13.51 8.78
C THR A 89 -10.89 12.86 8.30
N GLY A 90 -11.96 13.02 9.08
CA GLY A 90 -13.28 12.44 8.83
C GLY A 90 -13.54 11.13 9.58
N PHE A 91 -12.56 10.60 10.31
CA PHE A 91 -12.72 9.42 11.17
C PHE A 91 -13.07 9.84 12.60
N ASN A 92 -13.86 9.02 13.31
CA ASN A 92 -14.39 9.42 14.61
C ASN A 92 -13.39 9.23 15.77
N GLY A 93 -12.36 8.41 15.60
CA GLY A 93 -11.40 8.07 16.65
C GLY A 93 -11.81 6.83 17.43
N SER A 94 -10.84 5.96 17.72
CA SER A 94 -11.06 4.71 18.46
C SER A 94 -11.30 4.96 19.96
N ILE A 95 -10.66 5.98 20.53
CA ILE A 95 -10.65 6.23 21.98
C ILE A 95 -12.04 6.61 22.51
N VAL A 96 -12.85 7.28 21.69
CA VAL A 96 -14.14 7.84 22.10
C VAL A 96 -15.34 7.10 21.52
N TYR A 97 -15.22 6.57 20.29
CA TYR A 97 -16.35 6.06 19.52
C TYR A 97 -16.24 4.58 19.11
N ASP A 98 -15.27 3.84 19.63
CA ASP A 98 -15.01 2.44 19.27
C ASP A 98 -14.84 2.23 17.74
N ASP A 99 -14.40 3.28 17.01
CA ASP A 99 -14.16 3.29 15.57
C ASP A 99 -12.76 2.72 15.28
N TYR A 100 -12.55 1.44 15.62
CA TYR A 100 -11.24 0.81 15.56
C TYR A 100 -10.75 0.61 14.12
N LEU A 101 -9.47 0.92 13.92
CA LEU A 101 -8.74 0.70 12.68
C LEU A 101 -7.57 -0.24 12.91
N PHE A 102 -7.22 -0.99 11.87
CA PHE A 102 -6.26 -2.08 11.93
C PHE A 102 -5.27 -1.94 10.78
N ILE A 103 -3.99 -2.23 11.05
CA ILE A 103 -2.95 -2.37 10.03
C ILE A 103 -2.63 -3.87 9.89
N ASP A 104 -2.95 -4.42 8.72
CA ASP A 104 -2.94 -5.87 8.50
C ASP A 104 -2.14 -6.27 7.24
N TYR A 105 -1.74 -7.54 7.19
CA TYR A 105 -1.21 -8.19 5.99
C TYR A 105 -2.34 -8.56 5.02
N ASN A 106 -1.98 -9.01 3.81
CA ASN A 106 -2.93 -9.38 2.76
C ASN A 106 -3.84 -10.58 3.10
N ASP A 107 -3.54 -11.32 4.16
CA ASP A 107 -4.36 -12.42 4.67
C ASP A 107 -5.28 -12.00 5.84
N GLY A 108 -5.32 -10.71 6.17
CA GLY A 108 -6.08 -10.14 7.29
C GLY A 108 -5.47 -10.44 8.66
N SER A 109 -4.20 -10.88 8.71
CA SER A 109 -3.49 -10.97 9.98
C SER A 109 -2.95 -9.59 10.38
N GLY A 110 -3.20 -9.21 11.62
CA GLY A 110 -2.72 -7.96 12.18
C GLY A 110 -1.20 -7.85 12.25
N VAL A 111 -0.70 -6.63 12.04
CA VAL A 111 0.71 -6.30 12.25
C VAL A 111 0.93 -5.93 13.71
N ASP A 112 1.49 -6.84 14.51
CA ASP A 112 1.81 -6.62 15.93
C ASP A 112 3.07 -5.76 16.13
N GLY A 113 3.03 -4.87 17.12
CA GLY A 113 4.22 -4.14 17.58
C GLY A 113 4.71 -3.03 16.63
N LEU A 114 3.86 -2.56 15.71
CA LEU A 114 4.16 -1.42 14.86
C LEU A 114 4.01 -0.13 15.66
N GLY A 115 5.10 0.62 15.83
CA GLY A 115 5.06 1.87 16.58
C GLY A 115 4.33 2.96 15.80
N TYR A 116 3.59 3.82 16.52
CA TYR A 116 2.92 4.98 15.92
C TYR A 116 2.91 6.20 16.85
N ASP A 117 2.86 7.39 16.26
CA ASP A 117 2.63 8.68 16.93
C ASP A 117 1.62 9.51 16.12
N CYS A 118 0.57 10.00 16.79
CA CYS A 118 -0.44 10.87 16.19
C CYS A 118 -0.29 12.33 16.64
N ILE A 119 -0.74 13.27 15.80
CA ILE A 119 -0.62 14.72 16.06
C ILE A 119 -1.41 15.13 17.32
N SER A 120 -2.50 14.42 17.65
CA SER A 120 -3.26 14.64 18.88
C SER A 120 -2.44 14.42 20.16
N GLY A 121 -1.32 13.71 20.07
CA GLY A 121 -0.50 13.25 21.19
C GLY A 121 -0.78 11.81 21.62
N THR A 122 -1.72 11.12 20.96
CA THR A 122 -1.92 9.68 21.10
C THR A 122 -0.77 8.93 20.44
N SER A 123 -0.18 7.94 21.13
CA SER A 123 0.93 7.15 20.61
C SER A 123 1.05 5.79 21.29
N GLY A 124 1.73 4.86 20.62
CA GLY A 124 1.88 3.51 21.14
C GLY A 124 2.45 2.52 20.14
N PHE A 125 2.03 1.28 20.29
CA PHE A 125 2.31 0.18 19.37
C PHE A 125 0.99 -0.51 19.03
N THR A 126 0.86 -0.98 17.79
CA THR A 126 -0.27 -1.83 17.41
C THR A 126 -0.30 -3.09 18.25
N ASP A 127 -1.50 -3.61 18.52
CA ASP A 127 -1.67 -4.87 19.23
C ASP A 127 -1.52 -6.09 18.30
N ILE A 128 -1.73 -7.30 18.85
CA ILE A 128 -1.61 -8.56 18.09
C ILE A 128 -2.55 -8.67 16.88
N ASN A 129 -3.62 -7.86 16.85
CA ASN A 129 -4.56 -7.81 15.75
C ASN A 129 -4.29 -6.61 14.83
N GLY A 130 -3.22 -5.84 15.02
CA GLY A 130 -2.92 -4.66 14.21
C GLY A 130 -3.67 -3.41 14.64
N ASN A 131 -4.45 -3.46 15.72
CA ASN A 131 -5.26 -2.32 16.19
C ASN A 131 -4.37 -1.22 16.79
N PHE A 132 -4.70 0.04 16.53
CA PHE A 132 -4.05 1.21 17.13
C PHE A 132 -5.07 2.23 17.63
N ASP A 133 -4.66 3.05 18.60
CA ASP A 133 -5.50 4.13 19.12
C ASP A 133 -5.27 5.43 18.36
N TYR A 134 -6.34 6.17 18.09
CA TYR A 134 -6.29 7.49 17.45
C TYR A 134 -7.49 8.36 17.85
N ASP A 135 -7.35 9.68 17.75
CA ASP A 135 -8.42 10.63 18.06
C ASP A 135 -9.28 10.98 16.84
N ILE A 136 -10.31 11.82 17.04
CA ILE A 136 -11.13 12.36 15.96
C ILE A 136 -10.31 13.29 15.05
N ASP A 137 -10.47 13.15 13.74
CA ASP A 137 -9.80 13.98 12.72
C ASP A 137 -8.26 14.09 12.93
N ASP A 138 -7.60 12.94 13.11
CA ASP A 138 -6.18 12.89 13.49
C ASP A 138 -5.25 12.64 12.29
N GLU A 139 -3.94 12.81 12.49
CA GLU A 139 -2.91 12.38 11.56
C GLU A 139 -1.91 11.51 12.31
N CYS A 140 -1.77 10.25 11.89
CA CYS A 140 -0.95 9.25 12.59
C CYS A 140 0.22 8.79 11.72
N THR A 141 1.43 8.81 12.30
CA THR A 141 2.66 8.35 11.66
C THR A 141 3.06 6.99 12.19
N PHE A 142 3.22 6.01 11.30
CA PHE A 142 3.67 4.65 11.60
C PHE A 142 5.14 4.47 11.22
N TYR A 143 5.87 3.72 12.03
CA TYR A 143 7.30 3.39 11.84
C TYR A 143 7.45 2.00 11.19
N LEU A 144 7.34 1.93 9.85
CA LEU A 144 7.27 0.69 9.06
C LEU A 144 8.66 0.10 8.73
#